data_AF-A0A979F4Y2-F1
#
_entry.id   AF-A0A979F4Y2-F1
#
_cell.length_a   1.000
_cell.length_b   1.000
_cell.length_c   1.000
_cell.angle_alpha   90.00
_cell.angle_beta   90.00
_cell.angle_gamma   90.00
#
_symmetry.space_group_name_H-M   'P 1'
#
loop_
_entity.id
_entity.type
_entity.pdbx_description
1 polymer ?
#
loop_
_entity_poly.entity_id
_entity_poly.type
_entity_poly.pdbx_seq_one_letter_code
_entity_poly.pdbx_strand_id
1 'polypeptide(L)'
;MSISTENKSQVICELIGAYREDGCADLDTVASVVKRYSGTQIPLIKPKGYSVRVCGQDGTVYAGNEDQLEAWKDFYLPERMEMVVIGAIDDFPCDAFGLQLVLLLCEDGNIYAYEDEVLHLVARSVKELFETGLTFPGLECYKLGECFEDYTEEEYNEIMESDEIKEMKEAHEKFRESLELGLLESLKEFKSSQFKDVEKSMAQPQKNSTMMKECYEIVVRKPMPVVHWQNWKCLISADGKVGVWCGTVV
;
A
#
# COMPACT_ATOMS: atom_id res chain seq x y z
N MET A 1 -37.81 -21.46 7.35
CA MET A 1 -36.55 -21.31 6.58
C MET A 1 -36.28 -19.81 6.46
N SER A 2 -36.19 -19.09 7.59
CA SER A 2 -34.95 -18.63 8.27
C SER A 2 -34.23 -17.54 7.46
N ILE A 3 -34.48 -16.29 7.86
CA ILE A 3 -33.99 -14.99 7.35
C ILE A 3 -32.52 -14.99 6.85
N SER A 4 -31.66 -15.84 7.43
CA SER A 4 -30.27 -16.06 7.02
C SER A 4 -30.09 -16.54 5.57
N THR A 5 -30.96 -17.40 5.05
CA THR A 5 -30.84 -17.95 3.69
C THR A 5 -31.31 -16.95 2.62
N GLU A 6 -32.35 -16.18 2.93
CA GLU A 6 -32.93 -15.17 2.04
C GLU A 6 -31.94 -14.03 1.79
N ASN A 7 -31.26 -13.58 2.84
CA ASN A 7 -30.22 -12.56 2.71
C ASN A 7 -29.06 -13.02 1.80
N LYS A 8 -28.61 -14.28 1.90
CA LYS A 8 -27.50 -14.81 1.07
C LYS A 8 -27.83 -14.79 -0.42
N SER A 9 -28.99 -15.36 -0.78
CA SER A 9 -29.45 -15.37 -2.17
C SER A 9 -29.66 -13.96 -2.70
N GLN A 10 -30.16 -13.04 -1.86
CA GLN A 10 -30.34 -11.64 -2.23
C GLN A 10 -29.00 -10.95 -2.53
N VAL A 11 -27.95 -11.15 -1.71
CA VAL A 11 -26.63 -10.57 -2.00
C VAL A 11 -26.11 -11.06 -3.34
N ILE A 12 -26.15 -12.37 -3.59
CA ILE A 12 -25.66 -12.95 -4.84
C ILE A 12 -26.44 -12.39 -6.04
N CYS A 13 -27.77 -12.32 -5.94
CA CYS A 13 -28.61 -11.77 -7.01
C CYS A 13 -28.29 -10.30 -7.30
N GLU A 14 -28.07 -9.47 -6.27
CA GLU A 14 -27.74 -8.06 -6.45
C GLU A 14 -26.33 -7.86 -7.01
N LEU A 15 -25.34 -8.66 -6.57
CA LEU A 15 -23.99 -8.65 -7.14
C LEU A 15 -23.99 -9.10 -8.61
N ILE A 16 -24.76 -10.13 -8.96
CA ILE A 16 -24.94 -10.56 -10.37
C ILE A 16 -25.67 -9.48 -11.16
N GLY A 17 -26.64 -8.79 -10.55
CA GLY A 17 -27.39 -7.70 -11.19
C GLY A 17 -26.56 -6.45 -11.48
N ALA A 18 -25.35 -6.34 -10.92
CA ALA A 18 -24.41 -5.25 -11.20
C ALA A 18 -23.61 -5.47 -12.50
N TYR A 19 -23.73 -6.63 -13.14
CA TYR A 19 -23.08 -6.89 -14.42
C TYR A 19 -23.85 -6.21 -15.56
N ARG A 20 -23.09 -5.60 -16.46
CA ARG A 20 -23.56 -5.04 -17.73
C ARG A 20 -23.62 -6.11 -18.82
N GLU A 21 -24.28 -5.80 -19.94
CA GLU A 21 -24.45 -6.73 -21.05
C GLU A 21 -23.12 -7.17 -21.70
N ASP A 22 -22.06 -6.35 -21.59
CA ASP A 22 -20.71 -6.63 -22.06
C ASP A 22 -19.88 -7.50 -21.11
N GLY A 23 -20.43 -7.85 -19.95
CA GLY A 23 -19.75 -8.65 -18.91
C GLY A 23 -18.98 -7.82 -17.89
N CYS A 24 -18.87 -6.51 -18.08
CA CYS A 24 -18.23 -5.62 -17.10
C CYS A 24 -19.12 -5.40 -15.87
N ALA A 25 -18.50 -5.13 -14.72
CA ALA A 25 -19.20 -4.85 -13.47
C ALA A 25 -19.35 -3.34 -13.22
N ASP A 26 -20.54 -2.90 -12.82
CA ASP A 26 -20.76 -1.57 -12.24
C ASP A 26 -20.27 -1.55 -10.78
N LEU A 27 -19.04 -1.09 -10.58
CA LEU A 27 -18.35 -1.12 -9.30
C LEU A 27 -19.01 -0.23 -8.22
N ASP A 28 -19.70 0.84 -8.59
CA ASP A 28 -20.42 1.70 -7.64
C ASP A 28 -21.64 0.97 -7.06
N THR A 29 -22.37 0.26 -7.93
CA THR A 29 -23.47 -0.61 -7.52
C THR A 29 -22.94 -1.75 -6.64
N VAL A 30 -21.84 -2.39 -7.03
CA VAL A 30 -21.18 -3.45 -6.22
C VAL A 30 -20.82 -2.94 -4.84
N ALA A 31 -20.12 -1.80 -4.74
CA ALA A 31 -19.72 -1.22 -3.46
C ALA A 31 -20.93 -0.92 -2.55
N SER A 32 -22.02 -0.44 -3.16
CA SER A 32 -23.29 -0.17 -2.46
C SER A 32 -23.93 -1.46 -1.90
N VAL A 33 -23.91 -2.55 -2.68
CA VAL A 33 -24.40 -3.87 -2.28
C VAL A 33 -23.55 -4.43 -1.13
N VAL A 34 -22.23 -4.41 -1.28
CA VAL A 34 -21.27 -4.89 -0.26
C VAL A 34 -21.47 -4.14 1.06
N LYS A 35 -21.62 -2.81 1.02
CA LYS A 35 -21.88 -2.00 2.21
C LYS A 35 -23.20 -2.37 2.88
N ARG A 36 -24.26 -2.58 2.09
CA ARG A 36 -25.61 -2.92 2.60
C ARG A 36 -25.63 -4.27 3.30
N TYR A 37 -24.90 -5.26 2.76
CA TYR A 37 -24.93 -6.64 3.25
C TYR A 37 -23.66 -7.05 4.02
N SER A 38 -22.87 -6.07 4.47
CA SER A 38 -21.64 -6.31 5.21
C SER A 38 -21.87 -7.23 6.43
N GLY A 39 -20.96 -8.17 6.62
CA GLY A 39 -21.02 -9.23 7.64
C GLY A 39 -21.80 -10.48 7.22
N THR A 40 -22.47 -10.47 6.05
CA THR A 40 -23.18 -11.67 5.56
C THR A 40 -22.19 -12.77 5.18
N GLN A 41 -22.44 -13.99 5.66
CA GLN A 41 -21.61 -15.16 5.40
C GLN A 41 -22.24 -16.02 4.29
N ILE A 42 -21.58 -16.09 3.13
CA ILE A 42 -22.03 -16.84 1.96
C ILE A 42 -21.15 -18.09 1.80
N PRO A 43 -21.67 -19.31 2.04
CA PRO A 43 -20.88 -20.52 1.95
C PRO A 43 -20.48 -20.81 0.51
N LEU A 44 -19.23 -21.25 0.32
CA LEU A 44 -18.73 -21.70 -0.97
C LEU A 44 -19.12 -23.16 -1.22
N ILE A 45 -19.41 -23.48 -2.48
CA ILE A 45 -19.59 -24.88 -2.91
C ILE A 45 -18.24 -25.62 -2.89
N LYS A 46 -17.18 -24.93 -3.31
CA LYS A 46 -15.78 -25.36 -3.20
C LYS A 46 -14.88 -24.16 -2.88
N PRO A 47 -13.84 -24.33 -2.05
CA PRO A 47 -13.63 -25.48 -1.16
C PRO A 47 -14.72 -25.53 -0.08
N LYS A 48 -15.16 -26.76 0.27
CA LYS A 48 -16.21 -26.94 1.29
C LYS A 48 -15.71 -26.51 2.67
N GLY A 49 -16.59 -25.95 3.46
CA GLY A 49 -16.29 -25.51 4.83
C GLY A 49 -15.88 -24.05 4.94
N TYR A 50 -15.62 -23.39 3.81
CA TYR A 50 -15.32 -21.96 3.77
C TYR A 50 -16.54 -21.14 3.36
N SER A 51 -16.56 -19.89 3.82
CA SER A 51 -17.58 -18.91 3.46
C SER A 51 -16.89 -17.60 3.10
N VAL A 52 -17.45 -16.89 2.13
CA VAL A 52 -17.11 -15.50 1.88
C VAL A 52 -17.90 -14.65 2.87
N ARG A 53 -17.19 -13.93 3.73
CA ARG A 53 -17.77 -12.85 4.52
C ARG A 53 -17.84 -11.61 3.65
N VAL A 54 -19.04 -11.17 3.31
CA VAL A 54 -19.27 -9.94 2.55
C VAL A 54 -18.76 -8.76 3.38
N CYS A 55 -17.81 -8.01 2.83
CA CYS A 55 -17.31 -6.79 3.44
C CYS A 55 -16.52 -5.99 2.41
N GLY A 56 -16.44 -4.68 2.59
CA GLY A 56 -15.47 -3.85 1.89
C GLY A 56 -14.08 -3.98 2.53
N GLN A 57 -13.13 -3.16 2.06
CA GLN A 57 -11.75 -3.19 2.54
C GLN A 57 -11.61 -3.01 4.07
N ASP A 58 -12.40 -2.14 4.67
CA ASP A 58 -12.40 -1.91 6.14
C ASP A 58 -12.80 -3.15 6.96
N GLY A 59 -13.42 -4.16 6.33
CA GLY A 59 -13.73 -5.44 6.96
C GLY A 59 -12.63 -6.49 6.80
N THR A 60 -11.47 -6.12 6.26
CA THR A 60 -10.33 -7.00 6.02
C THR A 60 -9.13 -6.64 6.92
N VAL A 61 -8.05 -7.41 6.84
CA VAL A 61 -6.76 -7.10 7.48
C VAL A 61 -6.10 -5.83 6.92
N TYR A 62 -6.58 -5.29 5.79
CA TYR A 62 -6.10 -4.06 5.14
C TYR A 62 -6.98 -2.84 5.42
N ALA A 63 -7.75 -2.86 6.51
CA ALA A 63 -8.58 -1.72 6.92
C ALA A 63 -7.76 -0.43 7.05
N GLY A 64 -8.26 0.66 6.45
CA GLY A 64 -7.57 1.96 6.43
C GLY A 64 -6.29 2.04 5.59
N ASN A 65 -5.93 1.01 4.83
CA ASN A 65 -4.76 1.02 3.95
C ASN A 65 -5.17 1.35 2.50
N GLU A 66 -5.50 2.61 2.22
CA GLU A 66 -5.94 3.06 0.89
C GLU A 66 -4.90 2.72 -0.20
N ASP A 67 -3.60 2.81 0.13
CA ASP A 67 -2.50 2.51 -0.79
C ASP A 67 -2.53 1.05 -1.28
N GLN A 68 -2.99 0.10 -0.44
CA GLN A 68 -3.08 -1.31 -0.84
C GLN A 68 -4.12 -1.53 -1.94
N LEU A 69 -5.26 -0.83 -1.88
CA LEU A 69 -6.28 -0.95 -2.89
C LEU A 69 -5.81 -0.36 -4.22
N GLU A 70 -5.13 0.79 -4.18
CA GLU A 70 -4.52 1.37 -5.38
C GLU A 70 -3.41 0.46 -5.94
N ALA A 71 -2.63 -0.20 -5.08
CA ALA A 71 -1.63 -1.17 -5.53
C ALA A 71 -2.24 -2.35 -6.29
N TRP A 72 -3.38 -2.89 -5.83
CA TRP A 72 -4.09 -3.98 -6.53
C TRP A 72 -4.57 -3.56 -7.92
N LYS A 73 -4.96 -2.29 -8.09
CA LYS A 73 -5.41 -1.73 -9.37
C LYS A 73 -4.26 -1.50 -10.33
N ASP A 74 -3.11 -1.04 -9.84
CA ASP A 74 -2.02 -0.52 -10.67
C ASP A 74 -0.93 -1.55 -11.01
N PHE A 75 -0.57 -2.44 -10.08
CA PHE A 75 0.74 -3.08 -10.13
C PHE A 75 0.72 -4.59 -10.38
N TYR A 76 -0.45 -5.19 -10.60
CA TYR A 76 -0.57 -6.64 -10.78
C TYR A 76 -0.95 -7.02 -12.20
N LEU A 77 -1.90 -6.31 -12.81
CA LEU A 77 -2.37 -6.60 -14.16
C LEU A 77 -1.62 -5.74 -15.20
N PRO A 78 -1.57 -6.16 -16.48
CA PRO A 78 -0.86 -5.42 -17.54
C PRO A 78 -1.35 -3.99 -17.76
N GLU A 79 -2.64 -3.75 -17.50
CA GLU A 79 -3.24 -2.42 -17.53
C GLU A 79 -3.87 -2.15 -16.16
N ARG A 80 -3.91 -0.86 -15.76
CA ARG A 80 -4.65 -0.46 -14.57
C ARG A 80 -6.11 -0.89 -14.72
N MET A 81 -6.62 -1.59 -13.73
CA MET A 81 -8.02 -2.01 -13.69
C MET A 81 -8.68 -1.52 -12.40
N GLU A 82 -9.88 -0.96 -12.50
CA GLU A 82 -10.64 -0.62 -11.29
C GLU A 82 -11.16 -1.89 -10.60
N MET A 83 -11.08 -1.89 -9.26
CA MET A 83 -11.43 -3.04 -8.43
C MET A 83 -12.12 -2.61 -7.14
N VAL A 84 -13.03 -3.47 -6.64
CA VAL A 84 -13.71 -3.30 -5.35
C VAL A 84 -13.59 -4.59 -4.53
N VAL A 85 -13.28 -4.45 -3.24
CA VAL A 85 -13.32 -5.58 -2.30
C VAL A 85 -14.77 -5.98 -2.08
N ILE A 86 -15.09 -7.25 -2.39
CA ILE A 86 -16.44 -7.81 -2.21
C ILE A 86 -16.57 -8.71 -0.97
N GLY A 87 -15.45 -9.14 -0.41
CA GLY A 87 -15.43 -9.90 0.83
C GLY A 87 -14.07 -10.50 1.15
N ALA A 88 -14.05 -11.31 2.20
CA ALA A 88 -12.87 -12.05 2.63
C ALA A 88 -13.26 -13.47 3.07
N ILE A 89 -12.31 -14.39 2.94
CA ILE A 89 -12.40 -15.75 3.50
C ILE A 89 -11.41 -15.80 4.67
N ASP A 90 -11.95 -15.99 5.87
CA ASP A 90 -11.17 -16.09 7.11
C ASP A 90 -10.64 -17.52 7.32
N ASP A 91 -9.52 -17.64 8.05
CA ASP A 91 -8.89 -18.91 8.44
C ASP A 91 -8.57 -19.84 7.25
N PHE A 92 -8.25 -19.27 6.09
CA PHE A 92 -7.94 -20.02 4.89
C PHE A 92 -6.46 -20.46 4.90
N PRO A 93 -6.13 -21.73 4.59
CA PRO A 93 -4.76 -22.26 4.63
C PRO A 93 -3.97 -21.77 3.41
N CYS A 94 -3.50 -20.52 3.50
CA CYS A 94 -2.74 -19.77 2.51
C CYS A 94 -1.65 -18.97 3.20
N ASP A 95 -0.78 -18.36 2.41
CA ASP A 95 0.31 -17.50 2.90
C ASP A 95 -0.16 -16.05 3.16
N ALA A 96 -1.42 -15.74 2.87
CA ALA A 96 -1.99 -14.41 3.11
C ALA A 96 -1.90 -14.00 4.59
N PHE A 97 -1.66 -12.70 4.81
CA PHE A 97 -1.56 -12.14 6.15
C PHE A 97 -2.83 -12.41 6.96
N GLY A 98 -2.67 -12.96 8.16
CA GLY A 98 -3.79 -13.33 9.03
C GLY A 98 -4.64 -14.49 8.51
N LEU A 99 -4.15 -15.28 7.55
CA LEU A 99 -4.89 -16.36 6.88
C LEU A 99 -6.20 -15.87 6.27
N GLN A 100 -6.24 -14.60 5.88
CA GLN A 100 -7.43 -13.96 5.32
C GLN A 100 -7.23 -13.70 3.83
N LEU A 101 -7.94 -14.47 3.01
CA LEU A 101 -7.92 -14.32 1.57
C LEU A 101 -8.93 -13.23 1.16
N VAL A 102 -8.45 -12.09 0.67
CA VAL A 102 -9.30 -10.95 0.28
C VAL A 102 -9.78 -11.14 -1.16
N LEU A 103 -11.09 -10.99 -1.39
CA LEU A 103 -11.71 -11.14 -2.71
C LEU A 103 -12.05 -9.77 -3.31
N LEU A 104 -11.59 -9.57 -4.53
CA LEU A 104 -11.73 -8.36 -5.33
C LEU A 104 -12.57 -8.67 -6.57
N LEU A 105 -13.60 -7.86 -6.83
CA LEU A 105 -14.29 -7.85 -8.12
C LEU A 105 -13.68 -6.73 -8.97
N CYS A 106 -13.18 -7.11 -10.14
CA CYS A 106 -12.60 -6.21 -11.13
C CYS A 106 -13.69 -5.70 -12.09
N GLU A 107 -13.46 -4.53 -12.71
CA GLU A 107 -14.39 -3.92 -13.66
C GLU A 107 -14.68 -4.79 -14.88
N ASP A 108 -13.76 -5.69 -15.25
CA ASP A 108 -13.93 -6.70 -16.31
C ASP A 108 -14.86 -7.86 -15.90
N GLY A 109 -15.35 -7.86 -14.65
CA GLY A 109 -16.25 -8.86 -14.10
C GLY A 109 -15.55 -10.07 -13.46
N ASN A 110 -14.22 -10.17 -13.58
CA ASN A 110 -13.43 -11.23 -12.97
C ASN A 110 -13.27 -11.04 -11.46
N ILE A 111 -13.08 -12.14 -10.75
CA ILE A 111 -12.86 -12.16 -9.31
C ILE A 111 -11.45 -12.61 -9.03
N TYR A 112 -10.74 -11.77 -8.31
CA TYR A 112 -9.39 -11.99 -7.88
C TYR A 112 -9.32 -12.24 -6.37
N ALA A 113 -8.37 -13.06 -5.96
CA ALA A 113 -8.02 -13.26 -4.56
C ALA A 113 -6.58 -12.81 -4.32
N TYR A 114 -6.36 -12.03 -3.27
CA TYR A 114 -5.04 -11.55 -2.90
C TYR A 114 -4.39 -12.44 -1.83
N GLU A 115 -3.21 -12.99 -2.14
CA GLU A 115 -2.34 -13.77 -1.25
C GLU A 115 -0.90 -13.26 -1.39
N ASP A 116 -0.34 -12.65 -0.33
CA ASP A 116 1.09 -12.32 -0.19
C ASP A 116 1.80 -11.85 -1.49
N GLU A 117 1.47 -10.64 -1.96
CA GLU A 117 2.02 -10.06 -3.21
C GLU A 117 1.68 -10.83 -4.51
N VAL A 118 0.66 -11.70 -4.47
CA VAL A 118 0.11 -12.40 -5.62
C VAL A 118 -1.39 -12.18 -5.74
N LEU A 119 -1.83 -11.85 -6.95
CA LEU A 119 -3.23 -11.74 -7.32
C LEU A 119 -3.64 -12.99 -8.12
N HIS A 120 -4.58 -13.76 -7.59
CA HIS A 120 -5.07 -15.00 -8.20
C HIS A 120 -6.41 -14.77 -8.87
N LEU A 121 -6.54 -15.09 -10.16
CA LEU A 121 -7.85 -15.17 -10.82
C LEU A 121 -8.59 -16.42 -10.31
N VAL A 122 -9.55 -16.25 -9.40
CA VAL A 122 -10.21 -17.36 -8.71
C VAL A 122 -11.58 -17.73 -9.28
N ALA A 123 -12.22 -16.82 -10.01
CA ALA A 123 -13.45 -17.03 -10.76
C ALA A 123 -13.63 -15.94 -11.82
N ARG A 124 -14.33 -16.21 -12.92
CA ARG A 124 -14.62 -15.22 -13.99
C ARG A 124 -15.92 -14.46 -13.80
N SER A 125 -16.66 -14.78 -12.73
CA SER A 125 -17.87 -14.05 -12.35
C SER A 125 -18.31 -14.38 -10.94
N VAL A 126 -19.14 -13.52 -10.35
CA VAL A 126 -19.85 -13.78 -9.08
C VAL A 126 -20.66 -15.08 -9.15
N LYS A 127 -21.30 -15.33 -10.30
CA LYS A 127 -22.05 -16.57 -10.51
C LYS A 127 -21.14 -17.79 -10.42
N GLU A 128 -20.00 -17.77 -11.09
CA GLU A 128 -19.03 -18.88 -11.03
C GLU A 128 -18.50 -19.10 -9.61
N LEU A 129 -18.12 -18.04 -8.90
CA LEU A 129 -17.63 -18.11 -7.53
C LEU A 129 -18.60 -18.87 -6.60
N PHE A 130 -19.90 -18.57 -6.69
CA PHE A 130 -20.89 -19.13 -5.77
C PHE A 130 -21.59 -20.40 -6.27
N GLU A 131 -21.70 -20.63 -7.59
CA GLU A 131 -22.32 -21.85 -8.16
C GLU A 131 -21.32 -22.97 -8.48
N THR A 132 -20.08 -22.63 -8.80
CA THR A 132 -19.02 -23.62 -9.10
C THR A 132 -18.03 -23.72 -7.95
N GLY A 133 -17.65 -22.57 -7.37
CA GLY A 133 -16.72 -22.45 -6.27
C GLY A 133 -15.51 -21.59 -6.60
N LEU A 134 -14.70 -21.36 -5.58
CA LEU A 134 -13.41 -20.68 -5.67
C LEU A 134 -12.34 -21.65 -6.16
N THR A 135 -11.63 -21.29 -7.23
CA THR A 135 -10.44 -22.02 -7.70
C THR A 135 -9.21 -21.45 -7.02
N PHE A 136 -8.51 -22.26 -6.22
CA PHE A 136 -7.30 -21.84 -5.52
C PHE A 136 -6.27 -22.97 -5.43
N PRO A 137 -4.99 -22.74 -5.78
CA PRO A 137 -4.44 -21.54 -6.41
C PRO A 137 -5.18 -21.15 -7.71
N GLY A 138 -5.18 -19.87 -8.05
CA GLY A 138 -5.98 -19.30 -9.15
C GLY A 138 -5.71 -19.92 -10.53
N LEU A 139 -6.64 -19.70 -11.46
CA LEU A 139 -6.52 -20.07 -12.88
C LEU A 139 -5.31 -19.39 -13.54
N GLU A 140 -5.12 -18.13 -13.19
CA GLU A 140 -3.99 -17.29 -13.54
C GLU A 140 -3.52 -16.61 -12.25
N CYS A 141 -2.22 -16.32 -12.18
CA CYS A 141 -1.60 -15.69 -11.03
C CYS A 141 -0.72 -14.56 -11.53
N TYR A 142 -0.81 -13.40 -10.90
CA TYR A 142 -0.06 -12.21 -11.25
C TYR A 142 0.71 -11.74 -10.03
N LYS A 143 2.03 -11.66 -10.13
CA LYS A 143 2.85 -11.15 -9.02
C LYS A 143 2.99 -9.65 -9.11
N LEU A 144 3.21 -9.02 -7.96
CA LEU A 144 3.48 -7.59 -7.89
C LEU A 144 4.61 -7.20 -8.85
N GLY A 145 4.27 -6.34 -9.80
CA GLY A 145 5.17 -5.73 -10.78
C GLY A 145 5.70 -6.66 -11.86
N GLU A 146 5.23 -7.91 -11.95
CA GLU A 146 5.63 -8.86 -12.99
C GLU A 146 5.14 -8.44 -14.38
N CYS A 147 4.07 -7.65 -14.45
CA CYS A 147 3.51 -7.14 -15.69
C CYS A 147 4.30 -5.96 -16.30
N PHE A 148 5.22 -5.36 -15.56
CA PHE A 148 6.06 -4.29 -16.10
C PHE A 148 7.26 -4.90 -16.82
N GLU A 149 7.39 -4.59 -18.11
CA GLU A 149 8.57 -4.94 -18.88
C GLU A 149 9.77 -4.12 -18.39
N ASP A 150 10.94 -4.76 -18.34
CA ASP A 150 12.19 -4.05 -18.15
C ASP A 150 12.43 -3.15 -19.37
N TYR A 151 12.58 -1.83 -19.15
CA TYR A 151 12.93 -0.90 -20.23
C TYR A 151 14.24 -1.31 -20.89
N THR A 152 14.28 -1.20 -22.23
CA THR A 152 15.55 -1.25 -22.96
C THR A 152 16.45 -0.06 -22.57
N GLU A 153 17.75 -0.18 -22.82
CA GLU A 153 18.70 0.91 -22.51
C GLU A 153 18.35 2.18 -23.30
N GLU A 154 17.87 2.03 -24.54
CA GLU A 154 17.40 3.12 -25.37
C GLU A 154 16.16 3.81 -24.78
N GLU A 155 15.12 3.06 -24.41
CA GLU A 155 13.90 3.61 -23.80
C GLU A 155 14.19 4.29 -22.47
N TYR A 156 15.04 3.69 -21.64
CA TYR A 156 15.47 4.30 -20.38
C TYR A 156 16.18 5.64 -20.61
N ASN A 157 17.07 5.71 -21.60
CA ASN A 157 17.77 6.96 -21.94
C ASN A 157 16.80 8.02 -22.48
N GLU A 158 15.81 7.64 -23.29
CA GLU A 158 14.78 8.57 -23.76
C GLU A 158 13.95 9.13 -22.60
N ILE A 159 13.51 8.28 -21.68
CA ILE A 159 12.79 8.71 -20.47
C ILE A 159 13.64 9.66 -19.63
N MET A 160 14.93 9.34 -19.43
CA MET A 160 15.85 10.15 -18.64
C MET A 160 16.18 11.51 -19.26
N GLU A 161 16.02 11.63 -20.58
CA GLU A 161 16.16 12.86 -21.34
C GLU A 161 14.85 13.66 -21.49
N SER A 162 13.72 13.14 -21.01
CA SER A 162 12.44 13.84 -21.04
C SER A 162 12.44 15.11 -20.19
N ASP A 163 11.66 16.10 -20.61
CA ASP A 163 11.54 17.39 -19.90
C ASP A 163 10.98 17.19 -18.48
N GLU A 164 10.02 16.28 -18.30
CA GLU A 164 9.43 15.95 -16.99
C GLU A 164 10.47 15.44 -15.98
N ILE A 165 11.34 14.51 -16.40
CA ILE A 165 12.41 13.98 -15.53
C ILE A 165 13.46 15.05 -15.25
N LYS A 166 13.77 15.91 -16.22
CA LYS A 166 14.70 17.04 -16.02
C LYS A 166 14.15 18.04 -15.02
N GLU A 167 12.90 18.47 -15.18
CA GLU A 167 12.23 19.38 -14.25
C GLU A 167 12.16 18.79 -12.83
N MET A 168 11.85 17.50 -12.72
CA MET A 168 11.82 16.80 -11.43
C MET A 168 13.22 16.74 -10.78
N LYS A 169 14.27 16.47 -11.55
CA LYS A 169 15.67 16.50 -11.06
C LYS A 169 16.06 17.89 -10.57
N GLU A 170 15.75 18.93 -11.33
CA GLU A 170 16.05 20.31 -10.94
C GLU A 170 15.29 20.73 -9.68
N ALA A 171 14.01 20.36 -9.58
CA ALA A 171 13.21 20.63 -8.39
C ALA A 171 13.77 19.91 -7.16
N HIS A 172 14.16 18.65 -7.31
CA HIS A 172 14.79 17.87 -6.25
C HIS A 172 16.12 18.48 -5.80
N GLU A 173 16.96 18.93 -6.74
CA GLU A 173 18.24 19.56 -6.43
C GLU A 173 18.05 20.88 -5.68
N LYS A 174 17.16 21.76 -6.14
CA LYS A 174 16.81 23.02 -5.45
C LYS A 174 16.27 22.76 -4.04
N PHE A 175 15.43 21.74 -3.89
CA PHE A 175 14.90 21.36 -2.57
C PHE A 175 16.02 20.91 -1.63
N ARG A 176 16.93 20.05 -2.10
CA ARG A 176 18.09 19.59 -1.35
C ARG A 176 18.99 20.76 -0.92
N GLU A 177 19.30 21.67 -1.84
CA GLU A 177 20.10 22.88 -1.54
C GLU A 177 19.42 23.76 -0.49
N SER A 178 18.09 23.94 -0.58
CA SER A 178 17.33 24.73 0.40
C SER A 178 17.37 24.11 1.81
N LEU A 179 17.30 22.78 1.90
CA LEU A 179 17.43 22.02 3.15
C LEU A 179 18.81 22.19 3.77
N GLU A 180 19.86 22.09 2.95
CA GLU A 180 21.24 22.29 3.40
C GLU A 180 21.46 23.71 3.94
N LEU A 181 20.96 24.72 3.23
CA LEU A 181 21.03 26.11 3.67
C LEU A 181 20.27 26.35 4.99
N GLY A 182 19.04 25.83 5.10
CA GLY A 182 18.24 25.95 6.32
C GLY A 182 18.87 25.26 7.53
N LEU A 183 19.50 24.09 7.31
CA LEU A 183 20.26 23.40 8.35
C LEU A 183 21.47 24.23 8.80
N LEU A 184 22.24 24.79 7.85
CA LEU A 184 23.38 25.64 8.15
C LEU A 184 22.98 26.92 8.90
N GLU A 185 21.85 27.53 8.54
CA GLU A 185 21.31 28.70 9.23
C GLU A 185 20.92 28.35 10.67
N SER A 186 20.17 27.26 10.87
CA SER A 186 19.80 26.76 12.19
C SER A 186 21.03 26.48 13.08
N LEU A 187 22.09 25.90 12.50
CA LEU A 187 23.35 25.67 13.21
C LEU A 187 24.07 26.96 13.58
N LYS A 188 24.04 27.98 12.72
CA LYS A 188 24.60 29.31 13.02
C LYS A 188 23.82 30.00 14.13
N GLU A 189 22.49 29.92 14.10
CA GLU A 189 21.63 30.46 15.16
C GLU A 189 21.93 29.81 16.50
N PHE A 190 21.99 28.48 16.55
CA PHE A 190 22.34 27.71 17.75
C PHE A 190 23.73 28.06 18.29
N LYS A 191 24.72 28.24 17.39
CA LYS A 191 26.05 28.69 17.78
C LYS A 191 25.99 30.10 18.40
N SER A 192 25.29 31.02 17.76
CA SER A 192 25.20 32.43 18.20
C SER A 192 24.44 32.60 19.52
N SER A 193 23.45 31.77 19.81
CA SER A 193 22.73 31.77 21.09
C SER A 193 23.60 31.24 22.23
N GLN A 194 24.40 30.20 22.01
CA GLN A 194 25.39 29.73 23.00
C GLN A 194 26.44 30.79 23.35
N PHE A 195 26.90 31.61 22.39
CA PHE A 195 27.85 32.69 22.70
C PHE A 195 27.22 33.85 23.48
N LYS A 196 25.92 34.13 23.31
CA LYS A 196 25.20 35.17 24.06
C LYS A 196 24.97 34.78 25.53
N ASP A 197 24.72 33.51 25.81
CA ASP A 197 24.55 33.01 27.19
C ASP A 197 25.89 32.92 27.95
N VAL A 198 27.01 32.76 27.24
CA VAL A 198 28.36 32.84 27.81
C VAL A 198 28.76 34.29 28.12
N GLU A 199 28.48 35.27 27.25
CA GLU A 199 28.77 36.69 27.55
C GLU A 199 27.94 37.24 28.72
N LYS A 200 26.69 36.78 28.87
CA LYS A 200 25.81 37.19 29.99
C LYS A 200 26.25 36.61 31.34
N SER A 201 26.92 35.46 31.35
CA SER A 201 27.45 34.81 32.56
C SER A 201 28.84 35.32 32.98
N MET A 202 29.54 36.08 32.13
CA MET A 202 30.84 36.69 32.44
C MET A 202 30.75 38.11 33.06
N ALA A 203 29.55 38.66 33.24
CA ALA A 203 29.32 40.00 33.78
C ALA A 203 29.07 40.07 35.31
N GLN A 204 29.18 38.96 36.05
CA GLN A 204 29.16 38.98 37.52
C GLN A 204 30.35 38.24 38.13
N PRO A 205 31.15 38.88 39.01
CA PRO A 205 32.14 38.17 39.80
C PRO A 205 31.47 37.66 41.08
N GLN A 206 31.46 36.34 41.30
CA GLN A 206 32.19 35.71 42.40
C GLN A 206 31.91 34.20 42.51
N LYS A 207 33.04 33.47 42.59
CA LYS A 207 33.34 32.28 43.39
C LYS A 207 32.13 31.42 43.84
N ASN A 208 32.14 30.15 43.42
CA ASN A 208 32.46 29.05 44.34
C ASN A 208 32.85 27.78 43.58
N SER A 209 33.90 27.16 44.13
CA SER A 209 34.42 25.84 43.85
C SER A 209 33.32 24.77 43.89
N THR A 210 33.46 23.72 43.05
CA THR A 210 33.06 22.31 43.28
C THR A 210 32.22 21.61 42.20
N MET A 211 31.79 22.23 41.10
CA MET A 211 31.11 21.51 40.00
C MET A 211 32.05 21.18 38.81
N MET A 212 33.27 20.75 39.12
CA MET A 212 34.29 20.32 38.15
C MET A 212 34.52 18.81 38.25
N LYS A 213 33.45 17.99 38.28
CA LYS A 213 33.58 16.52 38.26
C LYS A 213 32.52 15.71 37.50
N GLU A 214 31.51 16.31 36.87
CA GLU A 214 30.49 15.53 36.13
C GLU A 214 30.30 15.96 34.65
N CYS A 215 31.34 16.48 34.00
CA CYS A 215 31.28 16.84 32.57
C CYS A 215 32.17 15.96 31.65
N TYR A 216 32.62 14.79 32.09
CA TYR A 216 33.49 13.92 31.27
C TYR A 216 33.12 12.44 31.27
N GLU A 217 31.83 12.09 31.38
CA GLU A 217 31.33 10.85 30.79
C GLU A 217 30.77 11.13 29.40
N ILE A 218 31.73 11.32 28.51
CA ILE A 218 31.78 10.79 27.15
C ILE A 218 30.48 10.06 26.74
N VAL A 219 29.54 10.79 26.15
CA VAL A 219 28.61 10.19 25.18
C VAL A 219 29.44 10.00 23.90
N VAL A 220 30.19 8.89 23.84
CA VAL A 220 30.57 8.32 22.54
C VAL A 220 29.24 7.95 21.89
N ARG A 221 28.69 8.86 21.07
CA ARG A 221 27.71 8.46 20.08
C ARG A 221 28.43 7.45 19.20
N LYS A 222 28.07 6.17 19.32
CA LYS A 222 28.42 5.17 18.30
C LYS A 222 28.00 5.76 16.96
N PRO A 223 28.84 5.69 15.91
CA PRO A 223 28.41 6.12 14.59
C PRO A 223 27.15 5.34 14.23
N MET A 224 26.11 6.06 13.79
CA MET A 224 24.97 5.42 13.13
C MET A 224 25.53 4.60 11.96
N PRO A 225 25.07 3.35 11.77
CA PRO A 225 25.44 2.61 10.57
C PRO A 225 25.04 3.44 9.36
N VAL A 226 25.98 3.64 8.44
CA VAL A 226 25.70 4.16 7.11
C VAL A 226 24.77 3.15 6.45
N VAL A 227 23.50 3.53 6.30
CA VAL A 227 22.53 2.73 5.55
C VAL A 227 22.97 2.79 4.09
N HIS A 228 23.30 1.64 3.53
CA HIS A 228 23.70 1.53 2.13
C HIS A 228 22.45 1.68 1.26
N TRP A 229 22.42 2.71 0.42
CA TRP A 229 21.28 3.17 -0.40
C TRP A 229 20.94 2.25 -1.59
N GLN A 230 20.92 0.92 -1.40
CA GLN A 230 20.79 -0.02 -2.52
C GLN A 230 19.39 -0.58 -2.77
N ASN A 231 18.37 -0.23 -1.96
CA ASN A 231 17.05 -0.89 -2.02
C ASN A 231 15.86 0.03 -2.33
N TRP A 232 16.06 1.15 -3.02
CA TRP A 232 14.92 1.94 -3.52
C TRP A 232 14.61 1.53 -4.96
N LYS A 233 13.47 0.87 -5.16
CA LYS A 233 12.84 0.79 -6.48
C LYS A 233 11.98 2.03 -6.66
N CYS A 234 12.29 2.86 -7.65
CA CYS A 234 11.36 3.86 -8.14
C CYS A 234 10.27 3.14 -8.93
N LEU A 235 9.03 3.20 -8.46
CA LEU A 235 7.87 2.79 -9.23
C LEU A 235 7.19 4.06 -9.73
N ILE A 236 7.05 4.16 -11.04
CA ILE A 236 6.25 5.19 -11.69
C ILE A 236 4.90 4.55 -11.95
N SER A 237 3.84 5.06 -11.31
CA SER A 237 2.48 4.61 -11.61
C SER A 237 2.09 5.06 -13.02
N ALA A 238 1.10 4.37 -13.62
CA ALA A 238 0.56 4.68 -14.94
C ALA A 238 0.01 6.12 -15.06
N ASP A 239 -0.21 6.82 -13.94
CA ASP A 239 -0.60 8.24 -13.88
C ASP A 239 0.58 9.22 -13.81
N GLY A 240 1.82 8.72 -13.94
CA GLY A 240 3.05 9.52 -13.94
C GLY A 240 3.54 9.94 -12.55
N LYS A 241 2.91 9.47 -11.46
CA LYS A 241 3.37 9.79 -10.10
C LYS A 241 4.50 8.85 -9.66
N VAL A 242 5.58 9.44 -9.16
CA VAL A 242 6.71 8.71 -8.57
C VAL A 242 6.45 8.47 -7.09
N GLY A 243 6.28 7.21 -6.72
CA GLY A 243 6.25 6.77 -5.32
C GLY A 243 7.60 6.20 -4.89
N VAL A 244 8.06 6.55 -3.69
CA VAL A 244 9.23 5.89 -3.05
C VAL A 244 8.71 4.93 -1.99
N TRP A 245 8.88 3.62 -2.22
CA TRP A 245 8.49 2.60 -1.25
C TRP A 245 9.71 2.09 -0.47
N CYS A 246 9.62 2.07 0.87
CA CYS A 246 10.66 1.54 1.75
C CYS A 246 10.26 0.13 2.19
N GLY A 247 10.80 -0.90 1.51
CA GLY A 247 10.66 -2.29 1.93
C GLY A 247 11.41 -2.52 3.25
N THR A 248 10.71 -2.88 4.32
CA THR A 248 11.35 -3.35 5.55
C THR A 248 11.79 -4.79 5.33
N VAL A 249 13.10 -5.01 5.25
CA VAL A 249 13.70 -6.35 5.35
C VAL A 249 13.66 -6.77 6.81
N VAL A 250 13.01 -7.90 7.11
CA VAL A 250 13.02 -8.54 8.44
C VAL A 250 14.37 -9.19 8.71
#